data_AF-A0A953IIY2-F1
#
_entry.id   AF-A0A953IIY2-F1
#
_cell.length_a   1.000
_cell.length_b   1.000
_cell.length_c   1.000
_cell.angle_alpha   90.00
_cell.angle_beta   90.00
_cell.angle_gamma   90.00
#
_symmetry.space_group_name_H-M   'P 1'
#
loop_
_entity.id
_entity.type
_entity.pdbx_description
1 polymer ?
#
loop_
_entity_poly.entity_id
_entity_poly.type
_entity_poly.pdbx_seq_one_letter_code
_entity_poly.pdbx_strand_id
1 'polypeptide(L)'
;WGEKDGSVTNSERRITRVHRAVPPPGEARTDWQIARDFALHLGRELGRHDAPQLFSWFHPGQVFREHAGTTRGRDLDITGLDYDVLEARGPQQWPFPEGAQSGTSRLYANGYFARPGGLARFVPLDFARTAEATDARFPLHLNSGRLRDQWHGMSRSGRAAQLYSHEEAPRLLMNADDMIRRGLQDGDFASLRGRRGEAVLAVAASDELRAGQTYLAMHWGRRSLSHSGANELMPAALDPFSKQPELKHAAVQVARLDLPWQALVLRRETDGTEQALAWMARLQPLLARFRYASLTLAGRGAATVVLRLAGEEAPPPEWLEEIDAILGLGDADCLSYRDRQRGIRKKARLEDGRLTGLHLSGETAAAAWLKDMVVEGRPAGDVRRWLLAPLSAPPEGVAVRGRIVCACNNVAERDILAAVAAGANLETLQETLRCGTSCGSCVPELKRLVAAGRAAA
;
A
#
# COMPACT_ATOMS: atom_id res chain seq x y z
N TRP A 1 6.96 -15.79 -3.97
CA TRP A 1 5.91 -16.60 -4.65
C TRP A 1 6.52 -17.33 -5.84
N GLY A 2 7.08 -16.61 -6.83
CA GLY A 2 7.72 -17.24 -8.00
C GLY A 2 9.00 -18.01 -7.72
N GLU A 3 9.51 -18.05 -6.49
CA GLU A 3 10.78 -18.69 -6.11
C GLU A 3 10.60 -20.16 -5.65
N LYS A 4 9.37 -20.65 -5.52
CA LYS A 4 9.09 -21.97 -4.94
C LYS A 4 7.96 -22.71 -5.64
N ASP A 5 8.05 -24.03 -5.60
CA ASP A 5 6.98 -24.95 -5.97
C ASP A 5 5.97 -25.12 -4.83
N GLY A 6 4.69 -25.25 -5.20
CA GLY A 6 3.64 -25.54 -4.23
C GLY A 6 2.26 -25.71 -4.87
N SER A 7 1.24 -25.51 -4.05
CA SER A 7 -0.15 -25.35 -4.47
C SER A 7 -0.81 -24.20 -3.70
N VAL A 8 -1.85 -23.61 -4.27
CA VAL A 8 -2.69 -22.58 -3.65
C VAL A 8 -4.15 -22.92 -3.84
N THR A 9 -5.01 -22.48 -2.91
CA THR A 9 -6.47 -22.62 -3.02
C THR A 9 -7.10 -21.24 -3.18
N ASN A 10 -7.94 -21.05 -4.18
CA ASN A 10 -8.69 -19.79 -4.37
C ASN A 10 -10.03 -19.79 -3.60
N SER A 11 -10.78 -18.68 -3.68
CA SER A 11 -12.05 -18.50 -2.95
C SER A 11 -13.19 -19.42 -3.40
N GLU A 12 -13.08 -20.08 -4.55
CA GLU A 12 -14.03 -21.10 -5.01
C GLU A 12 -13.54 -22.53 -4.72
N ARG A 13 -12.60 -22.69 -3.79
CA ARG A 13 -12.09 -24.00 -3.33
C ARG A 13 -11.23 -24.73 -4.37
N ARG A 14 -10.76 -24.03 -5.39
CA ARG A 14 -9.94 -24.61 -6.46
C ARG A 14 -8.47 -24.61 -6.07
N ILE A 15 -7.89 -25.81 -6.01
CA ILE A 15 -6.48 -26.07 -5.76
C ILE A 15 -5.74 -26.01 -7.09
N THR A 16 -4.76 -25.12 -7.18
CA THR A 16 -3.93 -24.88 -8.36
C THR A 16 -2.48 -25.18 -8.03
N ARG A 17 -1.81 -25.90 -8.92
CA ARG A 17 -0.37 -26.14 -8.87
C ARG A 17 0.40 -24.86 -9.23
N VAL A 18 1.45 -24.56 -8.47
CA VAL A 18 2.31 -23.38 -8.65
C VAL A 18 3.74 -23.83 -8.88
N HIS A 19 4.27 -23.50 -10.06
CA HIS A 19 5.66 -23.78 -10.43
C HIS A 19 6.59 -22.65 -10.04
N ARG A 20 7.82 -23.01 -9.66
CA ARG A 20 8.89 -22.03 -9.53
C ARG A 20 9.20 -21.40 -10.89
N ALA A 21 9.19 -20.07 -10.94
CA ALA A 21 9.51 -19.27 -12.13
C ALA A 21 10.93 -18.67 -12.09
N VAL A 22 11.50 -18.43 -10.90
CA VAL A 22 12.83 -17.84 -10.71
C VAL A 22 13.59 -18.55 -9.58
N PRO A 23 14.93 -18.53 -9.55
CA PRO A 23 15.67 -19.04 -8.40
C PRO A 23 15.40 -18.20 -7.14
N PRO A 24 15.43 -18.81 -5.93
CA PRO A 24 15.45 -18.06 -4.68
C PRO A 24 16.65 -17.11 -4.60
N PRO A 25 16.51 -15.93 -3.99
CA PRO A 25 17.64 -15.00 -3.81
C PRO A 25 18.62 -15.50 -2.76
N GLY A 26 19.92 -15.48 -3.08
CA GLY A 26 20.98 -15.85 -2.15
C GLY A 26 20.80 -17.26 -1.57
N GLU A 27 20.78 -17.36 -0.24
CA GLU A 27 20.57 -18.62 0.50
C GLU A 27 19.11 -18.83 0.93
N ALA A 28 18.16 -18.09 0.36
CA ALA A 28 16.75 -18.21 0.73
C ALA A 28 16.23 -19.63 0.45
N ARG A 29 15.56 -20.20 1.45
CA ARG A 29 14.99 -21.56 1.41
C ARG A 29 13.48 -21.52 1.49
N THR A 30 12.83 -22.58 1.02
CA THR A 30 11.37 -22.69 1.14
C THR A 30 10.96 -22.96 2.59
N ASP A 31 9.79 -22.46 3.00
CA ASP A 31 9.34 -22.53 4.39
C ASP A 31 9.28 -23.96 4.95
N TRP A 32 8.86 -24.94 4.13
CA TRP A 32 8.79 -26.33 4.57
C TRP A 32 10.17 -26.95 4.80
N GLN A 33 11.19 -26.55 4.02
CA GLN A 33 12.57 -26.99 4.23
C GLN A 33 13.14 -26.41 5.52
N ILE A 34 12.84 -25.14 5.81
CA ILE A 34 13.23 -24.48 7.06
C ILE A 34 12.61 -25.21 8.25
N ALA A 35 11.30 -25.47 8.19
CA ALA A 35 10.58 -26.19 9.25
C ALA A 35 11.11 -27.62 9.45
N ARG A 36 11.36 -28.35 8.35
CA ARG A 36 11.95 -29.69 8.37
C ARG A 36 13.31 -29.69 9.05
N ASP A 37 14.22 -28.83 8.61
CA ASP A 37 15.58 -28.79 9.13
C ASP A 37 15.64 -28.32 10.58
N PHE A 38 14.80 -27.36 10.95
CA PHE A 38 14.63 -26.97 12.35
C PHE A 38 14.17 -28.15 13.21
N ALA A 39 13.16 -28.91 12.75
CA ALA A 39 12.67 -30.08 13.49
C ALA A 39 13.72 -31.20 13.60
N LEU A 40 14.52 -31.43 12.55
CA LEU A 40 15.63 -32.38 12.57
C LEU A 40 16.72 -31.95 13.56
N HIS A 41 17.04 -30.65 13.60
CA HIS A 41 18.01 -30.11 14.55
C HIS A 41 17.48 -30.21 15.99
N LEU A 42 16.26 -29.71 16.24
CA LEU A 42 15.61 -29.80 17.54
C LEU A 42 15.49 -31.25 18.02
N GLY A 43 15.18 -32.18 17.13
CA GLY A 43 15.12 -33.61 17.45
C GLY A 43 16.46 -34.14 17.97
N ARG A 44 17.59 -33.74 17.38
CA ARG A 44 18.92 -34.12 17.86
C ARG A 44 19.18 -33.55 19.26
N GLU A 45 18.90 -32.27 19.47
CA GLU A 45 19.07 -31.60 20.77
C GLU A 45 18.21 -32.24 21.88
N LEU A 46 17.02 -32.72 21.52
CA LEU A 46 16.10 -33.39 22.45
C LEU A 46 16.34 -34.90 22.59
N GLY A 47 17.33 -35.49 21.91
CA GLY A 47 17.56 -36.94 21.92
C GLY A 47 16.45 -37.76 21.22
N ARG A 48 15.68 -37.14 20.33
CA ARG A 48 14.61 -37.77 19.56
C ARG A 48 15.15 -38.46 18.31
N HIS A 49 15.36 -39.76 18.42
CA HIS A 49 15.84 -40.60 17.31
C HIS A 49 14.80 -40.82 16.19
N ASP A 50 13.52 -40.52 16.45
CA ASP A 50 12.42 -40.65 15.48
C ASP A 50 12.27 -39.44 14.55
N ALA A 51 12.90 -38.30 14.85
CA ALA A 51 12.77 -37.08 14.06
C ALA A 51 13.10 -37.25 12.56
N PRO A 52 14.17 -37.99 12.15
CA PRO A 52 14.43 -38.26 10.73
C PRO A 52 13.30 -38.99 10.01
N GLN A 53 12.54 -39.84 10.73
CA GLN A 53 11.40 -40.57 10.19
C GLN A 53 10.16 -39.67 10.09
N LEU A 54 9.92 -38.83 11.10
CA LEU A 54 8.77 -37.91 11.14
C LEU A 54 8.86 -36.77 10.11
N PHE A 55 10.08 -36.41 9.69
CA PHE A 55 10.34 -35.26 8.82
C PHE A 55 11.04 -35.67 7.51
N SER A 56 10.73 -36.86 6.98
CA SER A 56 11.40 -37.49 5.82
C SER A 56 10.92 -36.96 4.46
N TRP A 57 10.69 -35.64 4.33
CA TRP A 57 10.27 -35.02 3.06
C TRP A 57 11.46 -34.47 2.29
N PHE A 58 11.49 -34.72 0.98
CA PHE A 58 12.51 -34.27 0.04
C PHE A 58 11.96 -33.31 -1.02
N HIS A 59 10.65 -33.28 -1.23
CA HIS A 59 9.98 -32.38 -2.16
C HIS A 59 8.59 -31.96 -1.65
N PRO A 60 8.06 -30.78 -2.03
CA PRO A 60 6.79 -30.27 -1.50
C PRO A 60 5.58 -31.17 -1.80
N GLY A 61 5.63 -31.99 -2.84
CA GLY A 61 4.58 -32.98 -3.14
C GLY A 61 4.42 -34.06 -2.07
N GLN A 62 5.47 -34.42 -1.32
CA GLN A 62 5.34 -35.31 -0.16
C GLN A 62 4.60 -34.64 1.00
N VAL A 63 4.93 -33.37 1.26
CA VAL A 63 4.21 -32.56 2.28
C VAL A 63 2.73 -32.41 1.90
N PHE A 64 2.44 -32.17 0.61
CA PHE A 64 1.06 -32.09 0.12
C PHE A 64 0.30 -33.40 0.28
N ARG A 65 0.91 -34.55 -0.06
CA ARG A 65 0.27 -35.87 0.10
C ARG A 65 0.00 -36.21 1.56
N GLU A 66 0.93 -35.90 2.46
CA GLU A 66 0.70 -36.10 3.90
C GLU A 66 -0.45 -35.22 4.40
N HIS A 67 -0.46 -33.93 4.03
CA HIS A 67 -1.58 -33.04 4.31
C HIS A 67 -2.90 -33.60 3.77
N ALA A 68 -2.93 -34.05 2.52
CA ALA A 68 -4.12 -34.63 1.90
C ALA A 68 -4.63 -35.85 2.69
N GLY A 69 -3.72 -36.71 3.16
CA GLY A 69 -4.05 -37.83 4.05
C GLY A 69 -4.77 -37.40 5.33
N THR A 70 -4.40 -36.26 5.93
CA THR A 70 -5.08 -35.73 7.13
C THR A 70 -6.52 -35.28 6.89
N THR A 71 -6.92 -35.10 5.62
CA THR A 71 -8.26 -34.65 5.23
C THR A 71 -9.24 -35.79 4.98
N ARG A 72 -8.79 -37.05 5.05
CA ARG A 72 -9.62 -38.22 4.78
C ARG A 72 -10.90 -38.22 5.63
N GLY A 73 -12.04 -38.38 4.97
CA GLY A 73 -13.36 -38.40 5.60
C GLY A 73 -13.83 -37.06 6.17
N ARG A 74 -13.09 -35.96 5.96
CA ARG A 74 -13.52 -34.60 6.32
C ARG A 74 -14.26 -33.95 5.15
N ASP A 75 -14.99 -32.89 5.42
CA ASP A 75 -15.70 -32.12 4.38
C ASP A 75 -14.79 -31.50 3.31
N LEU A 76 -13.49 -31.39 3.57
CA LEU A 76 -12.48 -30.96 2.60
C LEU A 76 -11.99 -32.10 1.69
N ASP A 77 -12.11 -33.37 2.10
CA ASP A 77 -11.33 -34.54 1.62
C ASP A 77 -10.69 -34.37 0.23
N ILE A 78 -9.37 -34.25 0.22
CA ILE A 78 -8.53 -34.10 -0.98
C ILE A 78 -7.59 -35.30 -1.16
N THR A 79 -7.91 -36.47 -0.60
CA THR A 79 -7.05 -37.66 -0.65
C THR A 79 -6.78 -38.18 -2.05
N GLY A 80 -7.62 -37.83 -3.03
CA GLY A 80 -7.39 -38.17 -4.44
C GLY A 80 -6.51 -37.17 -5.20
N LEU A 81 -6.01 -36.13 -4.53
CA LEU A 81 -5.11 -35.15 -5.14
C LEU A 81 -3.66 -35.41 -4.74
N ASP A 82 -2.80 -35.36 -5.73
CA ASP A 82 -1.38 -35.10 -5.60
C ASP A 82 -0.95 -34.09 -6.69
N TYR A 83 0.35 -33.82 -6.79
CA TYR A 83 0.82 -32.88 -7.80
C TYR A 83 0.69 -33.46 -9.21
N ASP A 84 0.87 -34.76 -9.41
CA ASP A 84 0.77 -35.38 -10.74
C ASP A 84 -0.67 -35.26 -11.28
N VAL A 85 -1.68 -35.45 -10.43
CA VAL A 85 -3.09 -35.21 -10.77
C VAL A 85 -3.33 -33.75 -11.15
N LEU A 86 -2.78 -32.79 -10.40
CA LEU A 86 -2.95 -31.36 -10.68
C LEU A 86 -2.22 -30.90 -11.95
N GLU A 87 -1.07 -31.49 -12.29
CA GLU A 87 -0.39 -31.24 -13.57
C GLU A 87 -1.21 -31.81 -14.74
N ALA A 88 -1.64 -33.07 -14.61
CA ALA A 88 -2.29 -33.78 -15.71
C ALA A 88 -3.72 -33.31 -15.98
N ARG A 89 -4.48 -32.99 -14.93
CA ARG A 89 -5.91 -32.62 -15.02
C ARG A 89 -6.17 -31.14 -14.80
N GLY A 90 -5.13 -30.37 -14.49
CA GLY A 90 -5.26 -28.98 -14.10
C GLY A 90 -5.96 -28.77 -12.76
N PRO A 91 -6.29 -27.51 -12.42
CA PRO A 91 -6.78 -27.14 -11.09
C PRO A 91 -8.14 -27.76 -10.72
N GLN A 92 -8.22 -28.37 -9.54
CA GLN A 92 -9.40 -29.10 -9.06
C GLN A 92 -10.11 -28.39 -7.90
N GLN A 93 -11.45 -28.43 -7.86
CA GLN A 93 -12.21 -27.97 -6.68
C GLN A 93 -12.35 -29.10 -5.68
N TRP A 94 -11.98 -28.85 -4.42
CA TRP A 94 -12.27 -29.82 -3.36
C TRP A 94 -13.79 -29.87 -3.06
N PRO A 95 -14.34 -30.96 -2.50
CA PRO A 95 -13.67 -32.23 -2.21
C PRO A 95 -13.28 -32.98 -3.47
N PHE A 96 -12.21 -33.74 -3.34
CA PHE A 96 -11.64 -34.66 -4.33
C PHE A 96 -11.06 -35.88 -3.56
N PRO A 97 -11.93 -36.78 -3.05
CA PRO A 97 -11.49 -37.97 -2.34
C PRO A 97 -10.83 -38.97 -3.29
N GLU A 98 -10.11 -39.94 -2.73
CA GLU A 98 -9.51 -41.04 -3.47
C GLU A 98 -10.53 -41.77 -4.37
N GLY A 99 -10.19 -41.95 -5.63
CA GLY A 99 -11.09 -42.52 -6.65
C GLY A 99 -12.02 -41.50 -7.34
N ALA A 100 -12.05 -40.23 -6.89
CA ALA A 100 -12.83 -39.20 -7.56
C ALA A 100 -12.30 -38.92 -8.98
N GLN A 101 -13.23 -38.75 -9.93
CA GLN A 101 -12.89 -38.44 -11.32
C GLN A 101 -12.76 -36.93 -11.59
N SER A 102 -13.49 -36.12 -10.84
CA SER A 102 -13.51 -34.66 -10.96
C SER A 102 -13.81 -34.00 -9.61
N GLY A 103 -13.42 -32.73 -9.47
CA GLY A 103 -13.70 -31.93 -8.28
C GLY A 103 -15.16 -31.51 -8.12
N THR A 104 -15.52 -31.07 -6.92
CA THR A 104 -16.91 -30.75 -6.55
C THR A 104 -17.25 -29.27 -6.71
N SER A 105 -18.08 -28.95 -7.72
CA SER A 105 -18.45 -27.55 -8.05
C SER A 105 -19.17 -26.81 -6.91
N ARG A 106 -20.13 -27.45 -6.23
CA ARG A 106 -20.92 -26.87 -5.13
C ARG A 106 -21.05 -27.84 -3.96
N LEU A 107 -20.85 -27.34 -2.74
CA LEU A 107 -21.11 -28.12 -1.52
C LEU A 107 -22.60 -28.14 -1.19
N TYR A 108 -23.00 -29.19 -0.48
CA TYR A 108 -24.31 -29.33 0.17
C TYR A 108 -25.52 -29.18 -0.78
N ALA A 109 -25.32 -29.41 -2.08
CA ALA A 109 -26.41 -29.36 -3.07
C ALA A 109 -27.50 -30.42 -2.82
N ASN A 110 -27.17 -31.47 -2.05
CA ASN A 110 -28.07 -32.51 -1.60
C ASN A 110 -28.74 -32.21 -0.24
N GLY A 111 -28.52 -31.03 0.34
CA GLY A 111 -29.04 -30.66 1.66
C GLY A 111 -28.35 -31.34 2.85
N TYR A 112 -27.24 -32.06 2.64
CA TYR A 112 -26.47 -32.68 3.70
C TYR A 112 -25.26 -31.82 4.07
N PHE A 113 -25.26 -31.23 5.27
CA PHE A 113 -24.26 -30.31 5.77
C PHE A 113 -23.19 -31.02 6.62
N ALA A 114 -22.00 -30.41 6.74
CA ALA A 114 -20.88 -30.92 7.53
C ALA A 114 -21.11 -30.81 9.06
N ARG A 115 -22.17 -31.45 9.56
CA ARG A 115 -22.52 -31.56 10.98
C ARG A 115 -23.01 -32.97 11.29
N PRO A 116 -22.90 -33.42 12.55
CA PRO A 116 -23.61 -34.62 13.00
C PRO A 116 -25.10 -34.51 12.64
N GLY A 117 -25.63 -35.53 11.96
CA GLY A 117 -27.02 -35.57 11.48
C GLY A 117 -27.29 -34.84 10.17
N GLY A 118 -26.30 -34.20 9.54
CA GLY A 118 -26.42 -33.65 8.18
C GLY A 118 -27.29 -32.39 8.04
N LEU A 119 -27.85 -31.85 9.13
CA LEU A 119 -28.75 -30.70 9.07
C LEU A 119 -28.01 -29.38 9.33
N ALA A 120 -28.41 -28.34 8.59
CA ALA A 120 -28.01 -26.97 8.90
C ALA A 120 -28.61 -26.53 10.25
N ARG A 121 -27.91 -25.63 10.95
CA ARG A 121 -28.34 -25.08 12.23
C ARG A 121 -28.58 -23.60 12.10
N PHE A 122 -29.81 -23.17 12.35
CA PHE A 122 -30.12 -21.76 12.55
C PHE A 122 -29.50 -21.28 13.87
N VAL A 123 -28.90 -20.09 13.84
CA VAL A 123 -28.30 -19.47 15.02
C VAL A 123 -29.04 -18.15 15.25
N PRO A 124 -29.83 -18.02 16.33
CA PRO A 124 -30.36 -16.71 16.71
C PRO A 124 -29.20 -15.83 17.18
N LEU A 125 -29.19 -14.57 16.73
CA LEU A 125 -28.17 -13.60 17.08
C LEU A 125 -28.83 -12.40 17.76
N ASP A 126 -28.35 -12.07 18.95
CA ASP A 126 -28.68 -10.80 19.59
C ASP A 126 -27.86 -9.69 18.97
N PHE A 127 -28.50 -8.53 18.76
CA PHE A 127 -27.80 -7.37 18.26
C PHE A 127 -26.79 -6.86 19.29
N ALA A 128 -25.52 -6.78 18.88
CA ALA A 128 -24.45 -6.15 19.64
C ALA A 128 -23.98 -4.87 18.93
N ARG A 129 -23.65 -3.84 19.72
CA ARG A 129 -23.00 -2.63 19.22
C ARG A 129 -21.51 -2.87 19.02
N THR A 130 -20.84 -1.94 18.35
CA THR A 130 -19.37 -1.89 18.29
C THR A 130 -18.79 -1.91 19.70
N ALA A 131 -17.64 -2.57 19.89
CA ALA A 131 -16.98 -2.67 21.19
C ALA A 131 -16.62 -1.30 21.78
N GLU A 132 -16.44 -0.30 20.92
CA GLU A 132 -16.23 1.09 21.30
C GLU A 132 -17.37 1.97 20.78
N ALA A 133 -17.89 2.85 21.65
CA ALA A 133 -18.87 3.87 21.27
C ALA A 133 -18.19 5.24 21.11
N THR A 134 -18.71 6.04 20.18
CA THR A 134 -18.39 7.47 20.11
C THR A 134 -19.00 8.21 21.30
N ASP A 135 -18.32 9.27 21.73
CA ASP A 135 -18.77 10.14 22.80
C ASP A 135 -18.37 11.61 22.51
N ALA A 136 -18.67 12.53 23.42
CA ALA A 136 -18.34 13.95 23.22
C ALA A 136 -16.83 14.22 23.08
N ARG A 137 -15.97 13.34 23.61
CA ARG A 137 -14.50 13.45 23.50
C ARG A 137 -13.96 12.80 22.23
N PHE A 138 -14.62 11.74 21.75
CA PHE A 138 -14.26 10.99 20.54
C PHE A 138 -15.51 10.85 19.63
N PRO A 139 -15.92 11.92 18.94
CA PRO A 139 -17.22 11.99 18.28
C PRO A 139 -17.25 11.35 16.89
N LEU A 140 -16.10 10.97 16.32
CA LEU A 140 -16.01 10.46 14.95
C LEU A 140 -15.79 8.95 14.92
N HIS A 141 -16.36 8.29 13.91
CA HIS A 141 -16.13 6.87 13.60
C HIS A 141 -14.97 6.74 12.62
N LEU A 142 -13.84 6.19 13.06
CA LEU A 142 -12.75 5.80 12.17
C LEU A 142 -13.00 4.41 11.61
N ASN A 143 -13.12 4.33 10.29
CA ASN A 143 -13.06 3.07 9.56
C ASN A 143 -11.66 2.87 8.96
N SER A 144 -11.28 1.61 8.75
CA SER A 144 -10.04 1.24 8.07
C SER A 144 -10.30 0.26 6.93
N GLY A 145 -9.50 0.36 5.88
CA GLY A 145 -9.68 -0.49 4.70
C GLY A 145 -8.45 -0.58 3.83
N ARG A 146 -8.67 -1.08 2.62
CA ARG A 146 -7.61 -1.33 1.66
C ARG A 146 -7.60 -0.26 0.57
N LEU A 147 -6.40 0.06 0.11
CA LEU A 147 -6.17 0.75 -1.15
C LEU A 147 -6.09 -0.31 -2.24
N ARG A 148 -6.65 0.01 -3.40
CA ARG A 148 -6.69 -0.87 -4.56
C ARG A 148 -5.30 -1.40 -4.94
N ASP A 149 -4.33 -0.50 -5.06
CA ASP A 149 -3.01 -0.81 -5.63
C ASP A 149 -2.02 -1.33 -4.58
N GLN A 150 -2.46 -1.48 -3.33
CA GLN A 150 -1.61 -1.93 -2.22
C GLN A 150 -2.07 -3.27 -1.66
N TRP A 151 -1.11 -4.15 -1.36
CA TRP A 151 -1.37 -5.50 -0.88
C TRP A 151 -0.89 -5.68 0.56
N HIS A 152 -1.84 -5.88 1.48
CA HIS A 152 -1.60 -6.06 2.92
C HIS A 152 -0.58 -5.05 3.48
N GLY A 153 0.44 -5.47 4.23
CA GLY A 153 1.44 -4.56 4.81
C GLY A 153 2.44 -3.96 3.81
N MET A 154 2.15 -3.99 2.51
CA MET A 154 2.99 -3.41 1.45
C MET A 154 4.41 -3.97 1.37
N SER A 155 4.66 -5.17 1.90
CA SER A 155 5.99 -5.81 1.87
C SER A 155 6.51 -6.04 0.45
N ARG A 156 5.60 -6.19 -0.53
CA ARG A 156 5.90 -6.29 -1.95
C ARG A 156 5.40 -5.07 -2.74
N SER A 157 4.12 -4.73 -2.63
CA SER A 157 3.54 -3.62 -3.42
C SER A 157 4.17 -2.26 -3.10
N GLY A 158 4.56 -2.03 -1.84
CA GLY A 158 5.25 -0.81 -1.42
C GLY A 158 6.66 -0.68 -1.96
N ARG A 159 7.22 -1.72 -2.60
CA ARG A 159 8.51 -1.67 -3.29
C ARG A 159 8.40 -1.28 -4.76
N ALA A 160 7.19 -1.16 -5.31
CA ALA A 160 6.96 -0.81 -6.71
C ALA A 160 6.42 0.62 -6.80
N ALA A 161 7.24 1.55 -7.29
CA ALA A 161 6.90 2.98 -7.33
C ALA A 161 5.57 3.29 -8.04
N GLN A 162 5.27 2.57 -9.12
CA GLN A 162 4.03 2.75 -9.87
C GLN A 162 2.75 2.48 -9.07
N LEU A 163 2.81 1.68 -8.00
CA LEU A 163 1.64 1.33 -7.18
C LEU A 163 1.25 2.43 -6.17
N TYR A 164 2.03 3.51 -6.09
CA TYR A 164 1.67 4.72 -5.34
C TYR A 164 0.92 5.74 -6.20
N SER A 165 0.71 5.46 -7.50
CA SER A 165 0.13 6.42 -8.44
C SER A 165 -1.30 6.86 -8.11
N HIS A 166 -2.12 5.97 -7.54
CA HIS A 166 -3.48 6.29 -7.09
C HIS A 166 -3.49 7.06 -5.78
N GLU A 167 -2.67 6.65 -4.81
CA GLU A 167 -2.59 7.25 -3.49
C GLU A 167 -1.12 7.43 -3.12
N GLU A 168 -0.60 8.64 -3.36
CA GLU A 168 0.84 8.94 -3.29
C GLU A 168 1.39 9.08 -1.86
N ALA A 169 0.50 9.33 -0.90
CA ALA A 169 0.84 9.59 0.49
C ALA A 169 -0.31 9.12 1.42
N PRO A 170 0.00 8.76 2.67
CA PRO A 170 -1.01 8.49 3.68
C PRO A 170 -1.84 9.75 3.99
N ARG A 171 -3.17 9.64 3.91
CA ARG A 171 -4.10 10.72 4.26
C ARG A 171 -5.28 10.20 5.09
N LEU A 172 -5.81 11.07 5.94
CA LEU A 172 -7.09 10.84 6.61
C LEU A 172 -8.21 11.40 5.72
N LEU A 173 -9.07 10.53 5.23
CA LEU A 173 -10.25 10.96 4.47
C LEU A 173 -11.36 11.36 5.44
N MET A 174 -12.00 12.49 5.15
CA MET A 174 -13.07 13.07 5.97
C MET A 174 -14.20 13.63 5.10
N ASN A 175 -15.41 13.70 5.64
CA ASN A 175 -16.47 14.49 5.03
C ASN A 175 -16.13 16.00 5.05
N ALA A 176 -16.48 16.73 4.00
CA ALA A 176 -16.17 18.16 3.86
C ALA A 176 -16.77 19.03 4.99
N ASP A 177 -18.00 18.75 5.44
CA ASP A 177 -18.63 19.50 6.53
C ASP A 177 -17.92 19.27 7.85
N ASP A 178 -17.41 18.06 8.09
CA ASP A 178 -16.62 17.75 9.28
C ASP A 178 -15.27 18.47 9.29
N MET A 179 -14.65 18.64 8.12
CA MET A 179 -13.43 19.43 7.96
C MET A 179 -13.71 20.91 8.23
N ILE A 180 -14.77 21.48 7.64
CA ILE A 180 -15.18 22.88 7.86
C ILE A 180 -15.42 23.15 9.35
N ARG A 181 -16.19 22.29 10.04
CA ARG A 181 -16.45 22.40 11.49
C ARG A 181 -15.18 22.37 12.35
N ARG A 182 -14.08 21.84 11.82
CA ARG A 182 -12.78 21.70 12.50
C ARG A 182 -11.74 22.69 11.97
N GLY A 183 -12.12 23.60 11.08
CA GLY A 183 -11.21 24.58 10.48
C GLY A 183 -10.09 23.95 9.66
N LEU A 184 -10.39 22.82 9.00
CA LEU A 184 -9.47 22.05 8.16
C LEU A 184 -9.77 22.25 6.67
N GLN A 185 -8.72 22.31 5.86
CA GLN A 185 -8.74 22.28 4.41
C GLN A 185 -7.96 21.07 3.88
N ASP A 186 -8.12 20.76 2.60
CA ASP A 186 -7.35 19.71 1.94
C ASP A 186 -5.84 19.97 2.06
N GLY A 187 -5.11 18.95 2.52
CA GLY A 187 -3.67 19.04 2.73
C GLY A 187 -3.26 19.57 4.11
N ASP A 188 -4.17 20.14 4.90
CA ASP A 188 -3.87 20.51 6.28
C ASP A 188 -3.47 19.30 7.11
N PHE A 189 -2.67 19.52 8.15
CA PHE A 189 -2.33 18.48 9.11
C PHE A 189 -3.35 18.43 10.23
N ALA A 190 -3.68 17.21 10.64
CA ALA A 190 -4.53 16.96 11.79
C ALA A 190 -3.93 15.90 12.73
N SER A 191 -4.12 16.14 14.03
CA SER A 191 -3.96 15.13 15.06
C SER A 191 -5.23 14.27 15.10
N LEU A 192 -5.06 12.98 14.88
CA LEU A 192 -6.08 11.95 14.96
C LEU A 192 -5.85 11.15 16.25
N ARG A 193 -6.65 11.41 17.27
CA ARG A 193 -6.53 10.80 18.60
C ARG A 193 -7.64 9.79 18.84
N GLY A 194 -7.27 8.58 19.25
CA GLY A 194 -8.17 7.59 19.81
C GLY A 194 -7.91 7.39 21.31
N ARG A 195 -8.61 6.44 21.93
CA ARG A 195 -8.40 6.11 23.36
C ARG A 195 -7.04 5.48 23.66
N ARG A 196 -6.34 4.98 22.63
CA ARG A 196 -5.12 4.17 22.75
C ARG A 196 -3.86 4.87 22.24
N GLY A 197 -4.02 5.83 21.33
CA GLY A 197 -2.90 6.40 20.61
C GLY A 197 -3.30 7.59 19.75
N GLU A 198 -2.30 8.11 19.06
CA GLU A 198 -2.41 9.28 18.20
C GLU A 198 -1.68 9.02 16.88
N ALA A 199 -2.25 9.56 15.81
CA ALA A 199 -1.65 9.64 14.49
C ALA A 199 -1.64 11.11 14.01
N VAL A 200 -0.64 11.49 13.22
CA VAL A 200 -0.60 12.79 12.57
C VAL A 200 -0.59 12.58 11.06
N LEU A 201 -1.59 13.12 10.37
CA LEU A 201 -1.83 12.87 8.95
C LEU A 201 -2.26 14.16 8.26
N ALA A 202 -1.94 14.29 6.98
CA ALA A 202 -2.63 15.24 6.13
C ALA A 202 -4.08 14.78 5.93
N VAL A 203 -5.02 15.73 5.87
CA VAL A 203 -6.44 15.43 5.63
C VAL A 203 -6.82 15.65 4.17
N ALA A 204 -7.85 14.95 3.72
CA ALA A 204 -8.47 15.18 2.42
C ALA A 204 -9.98 14.96 2.49
N ALA A 205 -10.73 15.81 1.82
CA ALA A 205 -12.17 15.69 1.68
C ALA A 205 -12.51 14.45 0.84
N SER A 206 -13.61 13.80 1.20
CA SER A 206 -14.20 12.68 0.49
C SER A 206 -15.71 12.83 0.47
N ASP A 207 -16.27 12.84 -0.74
CA ASP A 207 -17.70 12.81 -1.02
C ASP A 207 -18.33 11.43 -0.79
N GLU A 208 -17.50 10.38 -0.69
CA GLU A 208 -17.92 9.01 -0.36
C GLU A 208 -18.19 8.81 1.14
N LEU A 209 -17.74 9.74 1.99
CA LEU A 209 -17.89 9.66 3.44
C LEU A 209 -19.08 10.48 3.94
N ARG A 210 -19.89 9.86 4.81
CA ARG A 210 -20.94 10.57 5.56
C ARG A 210 -20.33 11.40 6.68
N ALA A 211 -20.99 12.48 7.06
CA ALA A 211 -20.64 13.22 8.27
C ALA A 211 -20.61 12.30 9.51
N GLY A 212 -19.64 12.53 10.39
CA GLY A 212 -19.32 11.68 11.53
C GLY A 212 -18.38 10.51 11.22
N GLN A 213 -17.99 10.30 9.96
CA GLN A 213 -17.13 9.18 9.54
C GLN A 213 -15.79 9.66 8.98
N THR A 214 -14.74 8.93 9.30
CA THR A 214 -13.40 9.11 8.75
C THR A 214 -12.83 7.79 8.25
N TYR A 215 -11.89 7.85 7.33
CA TYR A 215 -11.26 6.66 6.77
C TYR A 215 -9.74 6.81 6.70
N LEU A 216 -9.03 5.78 7.17
CA LEU A 216 -7.59 5.64 7.01
C LEU A 216 -7.26 4.26 6.47
N ALA A 217 -6.53 4.21 5.36
CA ALA A 217 -6.08 2.95 4.80
C ALA A 217 -5.13 2.21 5.75
N MET A 218 -5.35 0.89 5.92
CA MET A 218 -4.60 0.04 6.85
C MET A 218 -3.14 -0.21 6.43
N HIS A 219 -2.81 0.11 5.18
CA HIS A 219 -1.52 -0.22 4.57
C HIS A 219 -0.36 0.57 5.15
N TRP A 220 -0.66 1.79 5.61
CA TRP A 220 0.32 2.74 6.10
C TRP A 220 0.73 2.38 7.53
N GLY A 221 2.04 2.30 7.77
CA GLY A 221 2.61 2.07 9.09
C GLY A 221 4.05 2.58 9.14
N ARG A 222 4.86 2.09 10.08
CA ARG A 222 6.23 2.59 10.33
C ARG A 222 7.23 2.46 9.17
N ARG A 223 6.82 1.86 8.05
CA ARG A 223 7.57 1.87 6.78
C ARG A 223 7.40 3.16 5.98
N SER A 224 6.28 3.85 6.19
CA SER A 224 5.91 5.06 5.45
C SER A 224 5.51 6.21 6.37
N LEU A 225 5.33 5.99 7.67
CA LEU A 225 4.88 6.98 8.66
C LEU A 225 5.80 6.99 9.87
N SER A 226 5.72 8.06 10.68
CA SER A 226 6.35 8.15 12.01
C SER A 226 5.68 7.25 13.06
N HIS A 227 4.52 6.67 12.77
CA HIS A 227 3.70 5.82 13.65
C HIS A 227 3.12 4.59 12.90
N SER A 228 2.39 3.71 13.59
CA SER A 228 1.85 2.47 12.97
C SER A 228 0.52 2.64 12.22
N GLY A 229 0.20 3.85 11.76
CA GLY A 229 -1.01 4.16 11.00
C GLY A 229 -2.30 3.85 11.76
N ALA A 230 -3.28 3.28 11.07
CA ALA A 230 -4.61 2.97 11.62
C ALA A 230 -4.56 2.01 12.82
N ASN A 231 -3.58 1.09 12.85
CA ASN A 231 -3.49 0.08 13.91
C ASN A 231 -3.22 0.67 15.30
N GLU A 232 -2.61 1.85 15.41
CA GLU A 232 -2.42 2.56 16.70
C GLU A 232 -3.75 2.94 17.35
N LEU A 233 -4.82 3.04 16.55
CA LEU A 233 -6.12 3.56 16.95
C LEU A 233 -7.15 2.45 17.15
N MET A 234 -6.94 1.24 16.63
CA MET A 234 -7.93 0.16 16.69
C MET A 234 -8.03 -0.48 18.08
N PRO A 235 -9.23 -0.87 18.54
CA PRO A 235 -9.41 -1.54 19.82
C PRO A 235 -8.81 -2.95 19.79
N ALA A 236 -8.43 -3.46 20.97
CA ALA A 236 -8.01 -4.86 21.16
C ALA A 236 -9.20 -5.82 21.32
N ALA A 237 -10.43 -5.38 21.04
CA ALA A 237 -11.63 -6.17 21.17
C ALA A 237 -11.63 -7.32 20.15
N LEU A 238 -11.98 -8.51 20.62
CA LEU A 238 -12.04 -9.73 19.82
C LEU A 238 -13.43 -10.35 19.91
N ASP A 239 -13.91 -10.90 18.80
CA ASP A 239 -15.08 -11.77 18.81
C ASP A 239 -14.84 -12.97 19.75
N PRO A 240 -15.76 -13.27 20.70
CA PRO A 240 -15.53 -14.30 21.71
C PRO A 240 -15.34 -15.70 21.12
N PHE A 241 -15.85 -15.99 19.92
CA PHE A 241 -15.80 -17.31 19.30
C PHE A 241 -14.60 -17.47 18.36
N SER A 242 -14.50 -16.61 17.34
CA SER A 242 -13.49 -16.66 16.28
C SER A 242 -12.17 -16.00 16.65
N LYS A 243 -12.16 -15.20 17.72
CA LYS A 243 -11.03 -14.34 18.12
C LYS A 243 -10.62 -13.32 17.04
N GLN A 244 -11.52 -13.01 16.11
CA GLN A 244 -11.28 -11.97 15.11
C GLN A 244 -11.33 -10.59 15.75
N PRO A 245 -10.36 -9.70 15.46
CA PRO A 245 -10.34 -8.35 16.01
C PRO A 245 -11.34 -7.41 15.35
N GLU A 246 -11.91 -6.48 16.12
CA GLU A 246 -12.81 -5.44 15.63
C GLU A 246 -12.04 -4.28 14.96
N LEU A 247 -11.59 -4.49 13.73
CA LEU A 247 -10.73 -3.53 13.00
C LEU A 247 -11.51 -2.52 12.12
N LYS A 248 -12.84 -2.50 12.19
CA LYS A 248 -13.72 -1.66 11.35
C LYS A 248 -14.31 -0.46 12.08
N HIS A 249 -13.95 -0.28 13.33
CA HIS A 249 -14.39 0.86 14.11
C HIS A 249 -13.37 1.23 15.20
N ALA A 250 -13.10 2.53 15.30
CA ALA A 250 -12.57 3.17 16.50
C ALA A 250 -13.24 4.53 16.66
N ALA A 251 -13.53 4.94 17.89
CA ALA A 251 -13.96 6.29 18.21
C ALA A 251 -12.73 7.21 18.28
N VAL A 252 -12.77 8.30 17.50
CA VAL A 252 -11.64 9.21 17.37
C VAL A 252 -12.05 10.68 17.47
N GLN A 253 -11.08 11.50 17.84
CA GLN A 253 -11.11 12.96 17.75
C GLN A 253 -10.12 13.40 16.68
N VAL A 254 -10.54 14.37 15.87
CA VAL A 254 -9.68 15.03 14.89
C VAL A 254 -9.58 16.50 15.26
N ALA A 255 -8.36 17.00 15.37
CA ALA A 255 -8.07 18.40 15.64
C ALA A 255 -7.01 18.92 14.68
N ARG A 256 -7.19 20.16 14.18
CA ARG A 256 -6.18 20.83 13.37
C ARG A 256 -4.85 20.89 14.13
N LEU A 257 -3.78 20.58 13.43
CA LEU A 257 -2.42 20.67 13.94
C LEU A 257 -1.63 21.60 13.02
N ASP A 258 -1.17 22.72 13.57
CA ASP A 258 -0.37 23.68 12.83
C ASP A 258 1.10 23.23 12.80
N LEU A 259 1.60 22.93 11.60
CA LEU A 259 2.98 22.51 11.36
C LEU A 259 3.61 23.47 10.32
N PRO A 260 3.99 24.68 10.76
CA PRO A 260 4.44 25.74 9.86
C PRO A 260 5.79 25.41 9.20
N TRP A 261 6.63 24.60 9.84
CA TRP A 261 7.83 24.08 9.19
C TRP A 261 7.48 22.82 8.40
N GLN A 262 7.77 22.84 7.10
CA GLN A 262 7.57 21.71 6.21
C GLN A 262 8.82 21.44 5.38
N ALA A 263 8.98 20.20 4.94
CA ALA A 263 9.99 19.81 3.97
C ALA A 263 9.47 18.79 2.95
N LEU A 264 9.95 18.92 1.71
CA LEU A 264 9.87 17.92 0.66
C LEU A 264 11.28 17.58 0.20
N VAL A 265 11.68 16.32 0.35
CA VAL A 265 12.94 15.80 -0.15
C VAL A 265 12.68 14.67 -1.14
N LEU A 266 13.29 14.77 -2.31
CA LEU A 266 13.13 13.86 -3.43
C LEU A 266 14.49 13.37 -3.90
N ARG A 267 14.55 12.09 -4.26
CA ARG A 267 15.68 11.55 -5.01
C ARG A 267 15.20 10.51 -6.00
N ARG A 268 15.42 10.77 -7.28
CA ARG A 268 15.21 9.85 -8.37
C ARG A 268 16.43 8.94 -8.52
N GLU A 269 16.19 7.65 -8.65
CA GLU A 269 17.16 6.68 -9.16
C GLU A 269 17.19 6.75 -10.69
N THR A 270 18.38 6.68 -11.28
CA THR A 270 18.57 6.85 -12.73
C THR A 270 17.93 5.72 -13.53
N ASP A 271 18.07 4.47 -13.06
CA ASP A 271 17.47 3.29 -13.65
C ASP A 271 17.09 2.27 -12.57
N GLY A 272 15.87 1.75 -12.64
CA GLY A 272 15.39 0.73 -11.69
C GLY A 272 14.79 1.27 -10.38
N THR A 273 14.95 0.48 -9.31
CA THR A 273 14.30 0.72 -8.00
C THR A 273 15.17 0.28 -6.81
N GLU A 274 16.31 -0.36 -7.04
CA GLU A 274 17.09 -0.97 -5.95
C GLU A 274 17.75 0.09 -5.06
N GLN A 275 18.34 1.12 -5.68
CA GLN A 275 18.98 2.21 -4.95
C GLN A 275 17.93 3.06 -4.21
N ALA A 276 16.75 3.28 -4.81
CA ALA A 276 15.65 3.95 -4.14
C ALA A 276 15.20 3.22 -2.87
N LEU A 277 15.10 1.88 -2.93
CA LEU A 277 14.76 1.07 -1.76
C LEU A 277 15.86 1.10 -0.69
N ALA A 278 17.14 1.14 -1.09
CA ALA A 278 18.25 1.29 -0.15
C ALA A 278 18.21 2.65 0.57
N TRP A 279 17.91 3.74 -0.15
CA TRP A 279 17.68 5.06 0.46
C TRP A 279 16.49 5.04 1.43
N MET A 280 15.35 4.47 1.03
CA MET A 280 14.18 4.35 1.91
C MET A 280 14.52 3.59 3.19
N ALA A 281 15.25 2.48 3.10
CA ALA A 281 15.63 1.68 4.28
C ALA A 281 16.49 2.49 5.28
N ARG A 282 17.37 3.37 4.77
CA ARG A 282 18.19 4.27 5.61
C ARG A 282 17.41 5.45 6.17
N LEU A 283 16.41 5.96 5.45
CA LEU A 283 15.54 7.05 5.89
C LEU A 283 14.47 6.60 6.89
N GLN A 284 14.00 5.36 6.81
CA GLN A 284 12.88 4.84 7.59
C GLN A 284 13.05 5.04 9.11
N PRO A 285 14.21 4.76 9.74
CA PRO A 285 14.39 4.99 11.17
C PRO A 285 14.30 6.48 11.57
N LEU A 286 14.55 7.40 10.64
CA LEU A 286 14.53 8.84 10.90
C LEU A 286 13.11 9.41 11.01
N LEU A 287 12.10 8.70 10.46
CA LEU A 287 10.71 9.18 10.43
C LEU A 287 10.17 9.46 11.84
N ALA A 288 10.53 8.64 12.82
CA ALA A 288 10.09 8.78 14.21
C ALA A 288 10.59 10.06 14.89
N ARG A 289 11.56 10.77 14.30
CA ARG A 289 12.11 12.02 14.83
C ARG A 289 11.20 13.23 14.55
N PHE A 290 10.27 13.11 13.61
CA PHE A 290 9.43 14.23 13.15
C PHE A 290 7.99 14.08 13.60
N ARG A 291 7.32 15.22 13.83
CA ARG A 291 5.90 15.26 14.20
C ARG A 291 5.01 14.64 13.12
N TYR A 292 5.27 15.01 11.88
CA TYR A 292 4.73 14.36 10.69
C TYR A 292 5.87 13.90 9.78
N ALA A 293 5.79 12.66 9.31
CA ALA A 293 6.69 12.13 8.29
C ALA A 293 5.93 11.17 7.38
N SER A 294 6.12 11.33 6.07
CA SER A 294 5.65 10.40 5.04
C SER A 294 6.79 10.00 4.12
N LEU A 295 7.07 8.70 4.01
CA LEU A 295 8.07 8.12 3.12
C LEU A 295 7.41 7.17 2.11
N THR A 296 7.38 7.60 0.85
CA THR A 296 6.73 6.88 -0.25
C THR A 296 7.63 6.83 -1.50
N LEU A 297 7.15 6.16 -2.53
CA LEU A 297 7.77 6.14 -3.85
C LEU A 297 6.87 6.83 -4.87
N ALA A 298 7.46 7.30 -5.96
CA ALA A 298 6.76 7.78 -7.14
C ALA A 298 7.52 7.39 -8.42
N GLY A 299 6.82 7.38 -9.55
CA GLY A 299 7.41 7.14 -10.86
C GLY A 299 7.10 5.77 -11.48
N ARG A 300 7.48 5.63 -12.74
CA ARG A 300 7.38 4.41 -13.56
C ARG A 300 8.70 4.19 -14.28
N GLY A 301 9.16 2.94 -14.35
CA GLY A 301 10.46 2.59 -14.92
C GLY A 301 11.60 2.89 -13.95
N ALA A 302 11.73 4.13 -13.50
CA ALA A 302 12.68 4.52 -12.46
C ALA A 302 11.95 5.08 -11.23
N ALA A 303 12.36 4.62 -10.05
CA ALA A 303 11.76 5.01 -8.78
C ALA A 303 12.29 6.35 -8.27
N THR A 304 11.42 7.13 -7.67
CA THR A 304 11.75 8.36 -6.94
C THR A 304 11.32 8.20 -5.50
N VAL A 305 12.26 8.34 -4.58
CA VAL A 305 11.96 8.44 -3.15
C VAL A 305 11.32 9.78 -2.88
N VAL A 306 10.21 9.78 -2.15
CA VAL A 306 9.46 10.97 -1.74
C VAL A 306 9.39 10.99 -0.22
N LEU A 307 10.12 11.93 0.40
CA LEU A 307 10.08 12.18 1.83
C LEU A 307 9.39 13.51 2.09
N ARG A 308 8.29 13.48 2.84
CA ARG A 308 7.58 14.68 3.34
C ARG A 308 7.74 14.74 4.84
N LEU A 309 8.10 15.90 5.36
CA LEU A 309 8.28 16.13 6.79
C LEU A 309 7.53 17.39 7.19
N ALA A 310 7.01 17.44 8.41
CA ALA A 310 6.51 18.66 9.00
C ALA A 310 6.66 18.64 10.52
N GLY A 311 6.74 19.84 11.10
CA GLY A 311 6.97 20.07 12.51
C GLY A 311 6.51 21.47 12.93
N GLU A 312 6.32 21.64 14.24
CA GLU A 312 6.02 22.93 14.87
C GLU A 312 7.18 23.93 14.65
N GLU A 313 8.41 23.43 14.62
CA GLU A 313 9.64 24.20 14.41
C GLU A 313 10.61 23.47 13.47
N ALA A 314 11.62 24.19 12.98
CA ALA A 314 12.68 23.58 12.20
C ALA A 314 13.48 22.57 13.06
N PRO A 315 13.80 21.37 12.53
CA PRO A 315 14.58 20.39 13.25
C PRO A 315 16.04 20.84 13.39
N PRO A 316 16.82 20.17 14.25
CA PRO A 316 18.27 20.35 14.29
C PRO A 316 18.91 20.18 12.89
N PRO A 317 19.80 21.09 12.45
CA PRO A 317 20.40 21.05 11.11
C PRO A 317 21.04 19.71 10.74
N GLU A 318 21.63 19.02 11.71
CA GLU A 318 22.27 17.73 11.56
C GLU A 318 21.31 16.64 11.06
N TRP A 319 20.02 16.71 11.40
CA TRP A 319 19.03 15.74 10.88
C TRP A 319 18.78 15.95 9.39
N LEU A 320 18.74 17.20 8.94
CA LEU A 320 18.58 17.53 7.53
C LEU A 320 19.85 17.24 6.74
N GLU A 321 21.02 17.36 7.37
CA GLU A 321 22.32 16.97 6.77
C GLU A 321 22.45 15.46 6.65
N GLU A 322 21.98 14.68 7.63
CA GLU A 322 21.90 13.21 7.55
C GLU A 322 20.99 12.75 6.40
N ILE A 323 19.81 13.37 6.23
CA ILE A 323 18.90 13.09 5.11
C ILE A 323 19.57 13.38 3.76
N ASP A 324 20.24 14.53 3.65
CA ASP A 324 20.96 14.90 2.43
C ASP A 324 22.10 13.94 2.13
N ALA A 325 22.85 13.51 3.14
CA ALA A 325 23.93 12.55 2.98
C ALA A 325 23.42 11.18 2.52
N ILE A 326 22.27 10.73 3.03
CA ILE A 326 21.63 9.49 2.57
C ILE A 326 21.25 9.58 1.09
N LEU A 327 20.71 10.72 0.66
CA LEU A 327 20.19 10.93 -0.69
C LEU A 327 21.20 11.48 -1.70
N GLY A 328 22.44 11.74 -1.29
CA GLY A 328 23.47 12.35 -2.15
C GLY A 328 23.15 13.80 -2.53
N LEU A 329 22.51 14.55 -1.63
CA LEU A 329 22.23 15.99 -1.79
C LEU A 329 23.26 16.86 -1.03
N GLY A 330 24.32 16.25 -0.49
CA GLY A 330 25.42 16.95 0.17
C GLY A 330 26.53 17.43 -0.77
N ASP A 331 26.56 16.93 -2.01
CA ASP A 331 27.72 17.04 -2.90
C ASP A 331 27.85 18.42 -3.55
N ALA A 332 29.07 18.71 -4.06
CA ALA A 332 29.39 19.97 -4.73
C ALA A 332 28.55 20.22 -6.01
N ASP A 333 28.04 19.16 -6.63
CA ASP A 333 27.20 19.23 -7.84
C ASP A 333 25.74 19.61 -7.56
N CYS A 334 25.41 19.95 -6.31
CA CYS A 334 24.08 20.37 -5.91
C CYS A 334 23.96 21.90 -5.85
N LEU A 335 23.02 22.47 -6.61
CA LEU A 335 22.63 23.86 -6.43
C LEU A 335 22.06 24.02 -5.02
N SER A 336 22.50 25.02 -4.26
CA SER A 336 22.15 25.18 -2.86
C SER A 336 21.79 26.64 -2.54
N TYR A 337 20.71 26.82 -1.80
CA TYR A 337 20.30 28.09 -1.21
C TYR A 337 19.95 27.87 0.26
N ARG A 338 20.44 28.74 1.13
CA ARG A 338 20.18 28.68 2.57
C ARG A 338 19.97 30.09 3.11
N ASP A 339 18.83 30.30 3.75
CA ASP A 339 18.54 31.46 4.57
C ASP A 339 18.37 30.97 6.02
N ARG A 340 19.40 31.22 6.84
CA ARG A 340 19.40 30.80 8.25
C ARG A 340 18.38 31.57 9.08
N GLN A 341 18.14 32.84 8.75
CA GLN A 341 17.24 33.70 9.51
C GLN A 341 15.78 33.30 9.30
N ARG A 342 15.43 32.89 8.07
CA ARG A 342 14.08 32.42 7.72
C ARG A 342 13.89 30.91 7.82
N GLY A 343 14.93 30.17 8.24
CA GLY A 343 14.89 28.70 8.30
C GLY A 343 14.70 28.01 6.95
N ILE A 344 15.07 28.67 5.85
CA ILE A 344 14.88 28.15 4.49
C ILE A 344 16.13 27.41 4.05
N ARG A 345 15.94 26.19 3.52
CA ARG A 345 17.00 25.42 2.86
C ARG A 345 16.45 24.81 1.59
N LYS A 346 17.13 25.06 0.48
CA LYS A 346 16.77 24.52 -0.83
C LYS A 346 17.98 23.92 -1.51
N LYS A 347 17.83 22.73 -2.07
CA LYS A 347 18.85 22.05 -2.84
C LYS A 347 18.26 21.41 -4.08
N ALA A 348 18.99 21.46 -5.19
CA ALA A 348 18.60 20.82 -6.45
C ALA A 348 19.81 20.13 -7.08
N ARG A 349 19.71 18.82 -7.29
CA ARG A 349 20.74 18.00 -7.93
C ARG A 349 20.40 17.80 -9.40
N LEU A 350 21.38 18.08 -10.25
CA LEU A 350 21.29 17.90 -11.69
C LEU A 350 22.27 16.82 -12.14
N GLU A 351 21.77 15.81 -12.84
CA GLU A 351 22.58 14.76 -13.47
C GLU A 351 22.19 14.72 -14.95
N ASP A 352 23.18 14.86 -15.84
CA ASP A 352 22.97 14.94 -17.30
C ASP A 352 21.91 15.97 -17.71
N GLY A 353 21.89 17.10 -17.03
CA GLY A 353 20.94 18.20 -17.26
C GLY A 353 19.50 17.91 -16.81
N ARG A 354 19.23 16.79 -16.14
CA ARG A 354 17.91 16.42 -15.58
C ARG A 354 17.88 16.65 -14.08
N LEU A 355 16.73 17.06 -13.56
CA LEU A 355 16.53 17.23 -12.12
C LEU A 355 16.30 15.86 -11.48
N THR A 356 17.27 15.36 -10.73
CA THR A 356 17.24 14.02 -10.13
C THR A 356 17.20 14.04 -8.61
N GLY A 357 17.33 15.20 -7.98
CA GLY A 357 17.21 15.35 -6.53
C GLY A 357 16.75 16.75 -6.14
N LEU A 358 15.97 16.82 -5.07
CA LEU A 358 15.41 18.08 -4.55
C LEU A 358 15.33 18.01 -3.04
N HIS A 359 15.68 19.09 -2.35
CA HIS A 359 15.33 19.34 -0.95
C HIS A 359 14.72 20.73 -0.89
N LEU A 360 13.49 20.85 -0.40
CA LEU A 360 12.87 22.12 -0.04
C LEU A 360 12.47 22.02 1.43
N SER A 361 12.94 22.92 2.29
CA SER A 361 12.48 23.02 3.68
C SER A 361 12.34 24.46 4.14
N GLY A 362 11.38 24.68 5.05
CA GLY A 362 10.92 26.00 5.48
C GLY A 362 10.00 26.65 4.44
N GLU A 363 10.51 26.88 3.23
CA GLU A 363 9.72 27.39 2.09
C GLU A 363 9.59 26.31 1.01
N THR A 364 8.35 25.94 0.70
CA THR A 364 8.02 24.78 -0.14
C THR A 364 7.03 25.08 -1.28
N ALA A 365 6.81 26.35 -1.66
CA ALA A 365 5.82 26.69 -2.70
C ALA A 365 6.05 25.94 -4.02
N ALA A 366 7.32 25.75 -4.41
CA ALA A 366 7.68 25.05 -5.65
C ALA A 366 7.57 23.52 -5.59
N ALA A 367 7.13 22.95 -4.46
CA ALA A 367 7.12 21.50 -4.24
C ALA A 367 6.33 20.72 -5.29
N ALA A 368 5.15 21.20 -5.69
CA ALA A 368 4.26 20.47 -6.58
C ALA A 368 4.88 20.23 -7.97
N TRP A 369 5.25 21.31 -8.68
CA TRP A 369 5.74 21.20 -10.05
C TRP A 369 7.18 20.66 -10.12
N LEU A 370 8.04 20.96 -9.13
CA LEU A 370 9.39 20.38 -9.08
C LEU A 370 9.36 18.88 -8.79
N LYS A 371 8.41 18.40 -7.97
CA LYS A 371 8.21 16.96 -7.77
C LYS A 371 7.90 16.27 -9.09
N ASP A 372 6.98 16.81 -9.88
CA ASP A 372 6.61 16.21 -11.16
C ASP A 372 7.82 16.17 -12.12
N MET A 373 8.64 17.22 -12.13
CA MET A 373 9.88 17.22 -12.90
C MET A 373 10.86 16.13 -12.46
N VAL A 374 11.06 15.92 -11.15
CA VAL A 374 11.92 14.84 -10.65
C VAL A 374 11.34 13.47 -10.99
N VAL A 375 10.04 13.27 -10.77
CA VAL A 375 9.38 11.97 -10.99
C VAL A 375 9.33 11.57 -12.47
N GLU A 376 9.25 12.54 -13.37
CA GLU A 376 9.31 12.31 -14.81
C GLU A 376 10.75 12.38 -15.37
N GLY A 377 11.71 12.78 -14.54
CA GLY A 377 13.10 12.97 -14.90
C GLY A 377 13.30 14.04 -15.96
N ARG A 378 12.49 15.09 -16.03
CA ARG A 378 12.54 16.08 -17.13
C ARG A 378 13.88 16.84 -17.16
N PRO A 379 14.36 17.25 -18.35
CA PRO A 379 15.46 18.19 -18.48
C PRO A 379 15.16 19.49 -17.73
N ALA A 380 16.15 20.02 -17.03
CA ALA A 380 16.02 21.26 -16.27
C ALA A 380 16.39 22.51 -17.07
N GLY A 381 16.80 22.39 -18.33
CA GLY A 381 17.36 23.48 -19.14
C GLY A 381 16.58 24.79 -19.05
N ASP A 382 15.28 24.76 -19.37
CA ASP A 382 14.43 25.96 -19.45
C ASP A 382 14.08 26.55 -18.07
N VAL A 383 14.17 25.73 -17.00
CA VAL A 383 13.77 26.12 -15.64
C VAL A 383 14.93 26.22 -14.67
N ARG A 384 16.18 26.00 -15.12
CA ARG A 384 17.35 25.84 -14.24
C ARG A 384 17.53 27.01 -13.27
N ARG A 385 17.33 28.25 -13.75
CA ARG A 385 17.43 29.47 -12.93
C ARG A 385 16.32 29.62 -11.89
N TRP A 386 15.23 28.86 -12.03
CA TRP A 386 14.04 28.93 -11.19
C TRP A 386 13.93 27.79 -10.16
N LEU A 387 14.85 26.82 -10.18
CA LEU A 387 14.79 25.62 -9.32
C LEU A 387 14.78 25.92 -7.82
N LEU A 388 15.34 27.06 -7.39
CA LEU A 388 15.37 27.48 -5.99
C LEU A 388 14.42 28.65 -5.69
N ALA A 389 13.69 29.13 -6.71
CA ALA A 389 12.75 30.23 -6.56
C ALA A 389 11.45 29.77 -5.85
N PRO A 390 10.80 30.63 -5.05
CA PRO A 390 9.55 30.31 -4.37
C PRO A 390 8.34 30.46 -5.32
N LEU A 391 8.34 29.71 -6.43
CA LEU A 391 7.27 29.76 -7.43
C LEU A 391 6.29 28.61 -7.23
N SER A 392 5.01 28.90 -6.96
CA SER A 392 3.96 27.89 -6.79
C SER A 392 3.57 27.18 -8.08
N ALA A 393 3.85 27.80 -9.23
CA ALA A 393 3.64 27.26 -10.56
C ALA A 393 4.95 27.31 -11.36
N PRO A 394 5.14 26.39 -12.33
CA PRO A 394 6.31 26.49 -13.18
C PRO A 394 6.23 27.75 -14.06
N PRO A 395 7.37 28.27 -14.54
CA PRO A 395 7.39 29.36 -15.52
C PRO A 395 6.55 29.02 -16.78
N GLU A 396 6.03 30.05 -17.46
CA GLU A 396 5.23 29.87 -18.68
C GLU A 396 5.90 28.91 -19.68
N GLY A 397 5.11 27.97 -20.22
CA GLY A 397 5.57 26.99 -21.22
C GLY A 397 5.87 25.58 -20.69
N VAL A 398 5.88 25.36 -19.36
CA VAL A 398 6.16 24.03 -18.79
C VAL A 398 4.87 23.31 -18.38
N ALA A 399 4.46 22.30 -19.17
CA ALA A 399 3.20 21.58 -18.95
C ALA A 399 3.27 20.57 -17.80
N VAL A 400 2.48 20.72 -16.75
CA VAL A 400 2.35 19.73 -15.65
C VAL A 400 1.39 18.59 -16.03
N ARG A 401 1.77 17.33 -15.82
CA ARG A 401 1.03 16.15 -16.31
C ARG A 401 -0.20 15.78 -15.44
N GLY A 402 -0.25 16.20 -14.18
CA GLY A 402 -1.36 15.91 -13.25
C GLY A 402 -1.35 14.48 -12.68
N ARG A 403 -2.35 14.13 -11.85
CA ARG A 403 -2.40 12.82 -11.16
C ARG A 403 -2.65 11.66 -12.11
N ILE A 404 -2.14 10.47 -11.80
CA ILE A 404 -2.34 9.27 -12.63
C ILE A 404 -3.64 8.56 -12.23
N VAL A 405 -4.56 8.41 -13.19
CA VAL A 405 -5.85 7.72 -12.99
C VAL A 405 -5.73 6.24 -13.35
N CYS A 406 -5.03 5.91 -14.44
CA CYS A 406 -4.78 4.52 -14.84
C CYS A 406 -3.34 4.09 -14.60
N ALA A 407 -3.11 3.36 -13.51
CA ALA A 407 -1.81 2.81 -13.17
C ALA A 407 -1.31 1.74 -14.17
N CYS A 408 -2.20 1.00 -14.84
CA CYS A 408 -1.76 0.00 -15.83
C CYS A 408 -1.12 0.66 -17.06
N ASN A 409 -1.82 1.62 -17.68
CA ASN A 409 -1.42 2.23 -18.95
C ASN A 409 -0.81 3.62 -18.82
N ASN A 410 -0.50 4.06 -17.60
CA ASN A 410 0.17 5.34 -17.30
C ASN A 410 -0.61 6.58 -17.79
N VAL A 411 -1.92 6.58 -17.63
CA VAL A 411 -2.77 7.66 -18.14
C VAL A 411 -3.05 8.66 -17.03
N ALA A 412 -2.70 9.93 -17.27
CA ALA A 412 -2.93 11.01 -16.34
C ALA A 412 -4.33 11.59 -16.48
N GLU A 413 -4.85 12.16 -15.39
CA GLU A 413 -6.12 12.87 -15.35
C GLU A 413 -6.17 13.99 -16.39
N ARG A 414 -5.07 14.72 -16.59
CA ARG A 414 -5.00 15.78 -17.60
C ARG A 414 -5.22 15.25 -19.01
N ASP A 415 -4.63 14.10 -19.35
CA ASP A 415 -4.79 13.47 -20.67
C ASP A 415 -6.26 13.04 -20.88
N ILE A 416 -6.89 12.54 -19.82
CA ILE A 416 -8.31 12.15 -19.82
C ILE A 416 -9.20 13.39 -19.96
N LEU A 417 -8.97 14.44 -19.17
CA LEU A 417 -9.76 15.68 -19.22
C LEU A 417 -9.61 16.38 -20.58
N ALA A 418 -8.41 16.38 -21.17
CA ALA A 418 -8.20 16.89 -22.52
C ALA A 418 -8.97 16.09 -23.57
N ALA A 419 -8.97 14.76 -23.49
CA ALA A 419 -9.76 13.91 -24.38
C ALA A 419 -11.28 14.08 -24.17
N VAL A 420 -11.73 14.20 -22.92
CA VAL A 420 -13.15 14.45 -22.59
C VAL A 420 -13.61 15.81 -23.09
N ALA A 421 -12.79 16.85 -22.94
CA ALA A 421 -13.06 18.17 -23.51
C ALA A 421 -13.14 18.14 -25.05
N ALA A 422 -12.43 17.21 -25.69
CA ALA A 422 -12.55 16.93 -27.12
C ALA A 422 -13.74 16.00 -27.48
N GLY A 423 -14.60 15.65 -26.53
CA GLY A 423 -15.81 14.86 -26.74
C GLY A 423 -15.66 13.35 -26.51
N ALA A 424 -14.53 12.87 -25.98
CA ALA A 424 -14.33 11.44 -25.74
C ALA A 424 -15.32 10.88 -24.69
N ASN A 425 -15.91 9.73 -25.00
CA ASN A 425 -16.68 8.92 -24.04
C ASN A 425 -15.78 7.81 -23.43
N LEU A 426 -16.32 6.95 -22.57
CA LEU A 426 -15.53 5.88 -21.95
C LEU A 426 -14.90 4.92 -22.98
N GLU A 427 -15.64 4.55 -24.03
CA GLU A 427 -15.14 3.67 -25.10
C GLU A 427 -14.00 4.33 -25.86
N THR A 428 -14.15 5.61 -26.24
CA THR A 428 -13.10 6.38 -26.89
C THR A 428 -11.85 6.51 -26.02
N LEU A 429 -12.00 6.71 -24.70
CA LEU A 429 -10.87 6.75 -23.76
C LEU A 429 -10.17 5.38 -23.65
N GLN A 430 -10.93 4.29 -23.70
CA GLN A 430 -10.40 2.91 -23.69
C GLN A 430 -9.66 2.58 -24.99
N GLU A 431 -10.12 3.06 -26.13
CA GLU A 431 -9.46 2.84 -27.42
C GLU A 431 -8.20 3.68 -27.58
N THR A 432 -8.27 4.98 -27.25
CA THR A 432 -7.19 5.94 -27.51
C THR A 432 -6.10 5.92 -26.43
N LEU A 433 -6.48 6.04 -25.16
CA LEU A 433 -5.54 6.09 -24.04
C LEU A 433 -5.27 4.72 -23.42
N ARG A 434 -6.03 3.67 -23.82
CA ARG A 434 -5.99 2.33 -23.22
C ARG A 434 -6.30 2.30 -21.72
N CYS A 435 -6.77 3.39 -21.13
CA CYS A 435 -7.16 3.39 -19.72
C CYS A 435 -8.39 2.50 -19.51
N GLY A 436 -8.44 1.72 -18.43
CA GLY A 436 -9.60 0.88 -18.11
C GLY A 436 -9.70 -0.44 -18.89
N THR A 437 -8.70 -0.82 -19.70
CA THR A 437 -8.73 -2.07 -20.49
C THR A 437 -7.94 -3.22 -19.86
N SER A 438 -6.96 -2.94 -19.00
CA SER A 438 -6.09 -3.99 -18.41
C SER A 438 -6.69 -4.63 -17.16
N CYS A 439 -6.85 -3.88 -16.08
CA CYS A 439 -7.42 -4.39 -14.82
C CYS A 439 -8.87 -3.92 -14.59
N GLY A 440 -9.37 -2.99 -15.41
CA GLY A 440 -10.71 -2.39 -15.26
C GLY A 440 -10.89 -1.48 -14.03
N SER A 441 -9.88 -1.32 -13.19
CA SER A 441 -10.08 -0.74 -11.86
C SER A 441 -10.23 0.79 -11.82
N CYS A 442 -9.75 1.49 -12.85
CA CYS A 442 -9.97 2.92 -13.00
C CYS A 442 -11.31 3.24 -13.67
N VAL A 443 -12.06 2.25 -14.16
CA VAL A 443 -13.32 2.46 -14.89
C VAL A 443 -14.36 3.26 -14.09
N PRO A 444 -14.60 3.03 -12.78
CA PRO A 444 -15.55 3.84 -12.01
C PRO A 444 -15.16 5.32 -11.96
N GLU A 445 -13.86 5.61 -11.87
CA GLU A 445 -13.34 6.98 -11.85
C GLU A 445 -13.38 7.62 -13.24
N LEU A 446 -13.02 6.88 -14.30
CA LEU A 446 -13.17 7.34 -15.69
C LEU A 446 -14.62 7.74 -15.99
N LYS A 447 -15.60 6.94 -15.53
CA LYS A 447 -17.02 7.27 -15.67
C LYS A 447 -17.38 8.59 -14.96
N ARG A 448 -16.84 8.82 -13.76
CA ARG A 448 -17.04 10.10 -13.03
C ARG A 448 -16.44 11.29 -13.78
N LEU A 449 -15.21 11.16 -14.28
CA LEU A 449 -14.54 12.22 -15.04
C LEU A 449 -15.28 12.56 -16.35
N VAL A 450 -15.75 11.55 -17.08
CA VAL A 450 -16.57 11.74 -18.29
C VAL A 450 -17.90 12.41 -17.95
N ALA A 451 -18.57 11.99 -16.87
CA ALA A 451 -19.84 12.58 -16.44
C ALA A 451 -19.67 14.06 -16.01
N ALA A 452 -18.62 14.35 -15.23
CA ALA A 452 -18.31 15.71 -14.80
C ALA A 452 -17.96 16.62 -15.99
N GLY A 453 -17.13 16.13 -16.93
CA GLY A 453 -16.78 16.88 -18.13
C GLY A 453 -17.97 17.20 -19.03
N ARG A 454 -18.94 16.27 -19.15
CA ARG A 454 -20.20 16.50 -19.88
C ARG A 454 -21.16 17.48 -19.20
N ALA A 455 -21.07 17.63 -17.88
CA ALA A 455 -21.88 18.61 -17.15
C ALA A 455 -21.29 20.03 -17.23
N ALA A 456 -20.01 20.16 -17.56
CA ALA A 456 -19.29 21.42 -17.67
C ALA A 456 -19.24 21.99 -19.11
N ALA A 457 -19.50 21.15 -20.12
CA ALA A 457 -19.62 21.52 -21.54
C ALA A 457 -21.10 21.77 -21.90
#